data_AF-A0A3C0BP27-F1
#
_entry.id   AF-A0A3C0BP27-F1
#
_cell.length_a   1.000
_cell.length_b   1.000
_cell.length_c   1.000
_cell.angle_alpha   90.00
_cell.angle_beta   90.00
_cell.angle_gamma   90.00
#
_symmetry.space_group_name_H-M   'P 1'
#
loop_
_entity.id
_entity.type
_entity.pdbx_description
1 polymer ?
#
loop_
_entity_poly.entity_id
_entity_poly.type
_entity_poly.pdbx_seq_one_letter_code
_entity_poly.pdbx_strand_id
1 'polypeptide(L)'
;MADKNLVLLISDSQEYIRHTGDDEKKYGAEINRLFESISGVYIPLLNMFSSLERDTIPFRIALVLPPVCCTLLADPVVQKQYISWLDRRIDLGKKELLRCNGNGKLSAAVKFCLEKAQEDKIDFTTVYGQNLIKKFSEYEKKGYVELLATCGTNIFLPHYADMEEVLNAQVETGLYAHRTFFGGAPNGFWLPEMGYAPGIEKVLHSYGVNYTVLDARGFLFSETEPEKGIFAPARCENSVAVFARDNETDGEVFGAKGYASNTVYCDVNRDVGFELPLEKLGPYIEKGSARYASGYRYWKKQLNGTDEDDARFADPSTDENIYDAEAAVKQCSVDASEFIKGKIGKLMKAERLLSDSEAVTLVCTFSAEKFTQNWLEGISWIEQIFRNGVNQPVSFALFSDLLTDRYKMQRVKPYYSANSGAGYGEELLSSRNSWMMRYVRKASSRMIDLAERFPDDTGLKARLLNLGARELLMAQSSGWAKMIENGISPEYAAERFRESVLAFTAVFDSLGSNTVSTEWLTKLEAAHPIFPWINYRIFSRKR
;
A
#
# COMPACT_ATOMS: atom_id res chain seq x y z
N MET A 1 -19.11 -30.81 -8.29
CA MET A 1 -17.75 -30.27 -8.03
C MET A 1 -17.95 -28.83 -7.67
N ALA A 2 -17.33 -28.40 -6.58
CA ALA A 2 -17.41 -27.03 -6.13
C ALA A 2 -16.62 -26.11 -7.05
N ASP A 3 -17.15 -24.93 -7.32
CA ASP A 3 -16.43 -23.87 -8.03
C ASP A 3 -15.21 -23.45 -7.20
N LYS A 4 -14.04 -23.36 -7.84
CA LYS A 4 -12.77 -23.04 -7.19
C LYS A 4 -12.37 -21.62 -7.57
N ASN A 5 -12.38 -20.72 -6.60
CA ASN A 5 -12.12 -19.32 -6.82
C ASN A 5 -10.81 -18.89 -6.16
N LEU A 6 -9.98 -18.15 -6.89
CA LEU A 6 -8.81 -17.48 -6.38
C LEU A 6 -9.01 -15.98 -6.49
N VAL A 7 -8.94 -15.29 -5.36
CA VAL A 7 -9.05 -13.83 -5.29
C VAL A 7 -7.68 -13.27 -4.96
N LEU A 8 -7.15 -12.44 -5.85
CA LEU A 8 -5.88 -11.73 -5.62
C LEU A 8 -6.18 -10.29 -5.23
N LEU A 9 -5.55 -9.81 -4.16
CA LEU A 9 -5.66 -8.42 -3.73
C LEU A 9 -4.26 -7.83 -3.52
N ILE A 10 -4.01 -6.65 -4.09
CA ILE A 10 -2.81 -5.86 -3.78
C ILE A 10 -3.23 -4.62 -3.00
N SER A 11 -2.71 -4.50 -1.77
CA SER A 11 -2.92 -3.33 -0.93
C SER A 11 -1.70 -2.43 -0.92
N ASP A 12 -1.90 -1.15 -1.16
CA ASP A 12 -0.89 -0.12 -0.95
C ASP A 12 -1.08 0.58 0.41
N SER A 13 0.01 1.12 0.95
CA SER A 13 0.05 1.96 2.14
C SER A 13 1.02 3.10 1.90
N GLN A 14 0.54 4.34 1.99
CA GLN A 14 1.35 5.53 1.77
C GLN A 14 1.02 6.60 2.81
N GLU A 15 2.06 7.21 3.35
CA GLU A 15 1.98 8.37 4.22
C GLU A 15 2.02 9.66 3.38
N TYR A 16 1.45 10.73 3.92
CA TYR A 16 1.40 12.00 3.20
C TYR A 16 2.76 12.70 3.30
N ILE A 17 3.64 12.42 2.34
CA ILE A 17 4.98 12.98 2.21
C ILE A 17 5.03 13.84 0.96
N ARG A 18 4.89 15.15 1.16
CA ARG A 18 4.88 16.15 0.09
C ARG A 18 5.72 17.34 0.52
N HIS A 19 6.85 17.55 -0.16
CA HIS A 19 7.75 18.69 0.08
C HIS A 19 8.05 19.42 -1.22
N THR A 20 8.27 20.73 -1.12
CA THR A 20 8.51 21.61 -2.27
C THR A 20 9.64 22.59 -1.96
N GLY A 21 10.31 23.11 -2.99
CA GLY A 21 11.39 24.08 -2.79
C GLY A 21 12.61 23.42 -2.16
N ASP A 22 13.19 24.03 -1.13
CA ASP A 22 14.40 23.51 -0.48
C ASP A 22 14.16 22.17 0.25
N ASP A 23 12.95 21.98 0.80
CA ASP A 23 12.57 20.75 1.50
C ASP A 23 12.45 19.54 0.54
N GLU A 24 12.19 19.76 -0.75
CA GLU A 24 12.21 18.68 -1.76
C GLU A 24 13.57 18.00 -1.80
N LYS A 25 14.65 18.79 -1.72
CA LYS A 25 16.02 18.25 -1.74
C LYS A 25 16.39 17.62 -0.41
N LYS A 26 16.01 18.26 0.70
CA LYS A 26 16.29 17.79 2.06
C LYS A 26 15.67 16.41 2.32
N TYR A 27 14.41 16.23 1.93
CA TYR A 27 13.62 15.02 2.17
C TYR A 27 13.51 14.14 0.92
N GLY A 28 14.52 14.20 0.04
CA GLY A 28 14.51 13.46 -1.23
C GLY A 28 14.37 11.95 -1.03
N ALA A 29 14.96 11.38 0.03
CA ALA A 29 14.86 9.96 0.35
C ALA A 29 13.42 9.55 0.72
N GLU A 30 12.74 10.35 1.51
CA GLU A 30 11.35 10.11 1.92
C GLU A 30 10.39 10.22 0.74
N ILE A 31 10.57 11.23 -0.13
CA ILE A 31 9.78 11.41 -1.35
C ILE A 31 10.04 10.26 -2.34
N ASN A 32 11.28 9.74 -2.41
CA ASN A 32 11.66 8.66 -3.32
C ASN A 32 10.79 7.41 -3.17
N ARG A 33 10.29 7.12 -1.96
CA ARG A 33 9.42 5.96 -1.70
C ARG A 33 8.18 5.94 -2.60
N LEU A 34 7.55 7.10 -2.81
CA LEU A 34 6.42 7.21 -3.73
C LEU A 34 6.86 6.97 -5.17
N PHE A 35 7.99 7.55 -5.59
CA PHE A 35 8.50 7.41 -6.96
C PHE A 35 8.89 5.97 -7.30
N GLU A 36 9.50 5.26 -6.35
CA GLU A 36 9.76 3.82 -6.45
C GLU A 36 8.45 3.02 -6.57
N SER A 37 7.40 3.42 -5.84
CA SER A 37 6.08 2.77 -5.95
C SER A 37 5.41 3.03 -7.31
N ILE A 38 5.54 4.24 -7.87
CA ILE A 38 5.03 4.56 -9.21
C ILE A 38 5.72 3.70 -10.28
N SER A 39 7.06 3.67 -10.29
CA SER A 39 7.87 2.93 -11.27
C SER A 39 7.87 1.41 -11.06
N GLY A 40 7.78 0.96 -9.80
CA GLY A 40 7.92 -0.44 -9.42
C GLY A 40 6.59 -1.19 -9.31
N VAL A 41 5.47 -0.49 -9.11
CA VAL A 41 4.17 -1.13 -8.89
C VAL A 41 3.08 -0.52 -9.79
N TYR A 42 2.83 0.78 -9.75
CA TYR A 42 1.63 1.34 -10.38
C TYR A 42 1.67 1.35 -11.90
N ILE A 43 2.76 1.83 -12.50
CA ILE A 43 2.96 1.75 -13.96
C ILE A 43 3.04 0.29 -14.41
N PRO A 44 3.86 -0.59 -13.76
CA PRO A 44 3.87 -2.01 -14.08
C PRO A 44 2.50 -2.70 -14.03
N LEU A 45 1.65 -2.37 -13.05
CA LEU A 45 0.29 -2.94 -12.96
C LEU A 45 -0.57 -2.55 -14.16
N LEU A 46 -0.56 -1.27 -14.54
CA LEU A 46 -1.32 -0.82 -15.71
C LEU A 46 -0.77 -1.41 -17.01
N ASN A 47 0.55 -1.56 -17.13
CA ASN A 47 1.21 -2.21 -18.26
C ASN A 47 0.81 -3.69 -18.33
N MET A 48 0.79 -4.39 -17.19
CA MET A 48 0.32 -5.77 -17.09
C MET A 48 -1.15 -5.88 -17.52
N PHE A 49 -2.04 -5.01 -17.05
CA PHE A 49 -3.45 -5.03 -17.45
C PHE A 49 -3.62 -4.83 -18.96
N SER A 50 -2.87 -3.88 -19.53
CA SER A 50 -2.84 -3.63 -20.98
C SER A 50 -2.31 -4.84 -21.76
N SER A 51 -1.26 -5.48 -21.25
CA SER A 51 -0.65 -6.68 -21.82
C SER A 51 -1.63 -7.86 -21.83
N LEU A 52 -2.30 -8.13 -20.71
CA LEU A 52 -3.28 -9.20 -20.56
C LEU A 52 -4.53 -8.94 -21.42
N GLU A 53 -5.03 -7.70 -21.46
CA GLU A 53 -6.17 -7.31 -22.30
C GLU A 53 -5.85 -7.49 -23.79
N ARG A 54 -4.69 -6.99 -24.25
CA ARG A 54 -4.23 -7.14 -25.64
C ARG A 54 -4.14 -8.61 -26.06
N ASP A 55 -3.66 -9.46 -25.16
CA ASP A 55 -3.47 -10.89 -25.43
C ASP A 55 -4.74 -11.72 -25.13
N THR A 56 -5.85 -11.06 -24.77
CA THR A 56 -7.15 -11.68 -24.45
C THR A 56 -7.07 -12.70 -23.31
N ILE A 57 -6.18 -12.45 -22.33
CA ILE A 57 -6.06 -13.28 -21.13
C ILE A 57 -7.05 -12.77 -20.09
N PRO A 58 -8.01 -13.59 -19.62
CA PRO A 58 -8.93 -13.17 -18.56
C PRO A 58 -8.16 -12.98 -17.25
N PHE A 59 -8.33 -11.82 -16.62
CA PHE A 59 -7.76 -11.53 -15.32
C PHE A 59 -8.75 -10.77 -14.44
N ARG A 60 -8.72 -11.06 -13.14
CA ARG A 60 -9.51 -10.34 -12.14
C ARG A 60 -8.66 -10.13 -10.90
N ILE A 61 -8.55 -8.88 -10.45
CA ILE A 61 -7.73 -8.50 -9.29
C ILE A 61 -8.36 -7.35 -8.52
N ALA A 62 -8.25 -7.41 -7.20
CA ALA A 62 -8.66 -6.32 -6.33
C ALA A 62 -7.45 -5.43 -5.98
N LEU A 63 -7.66 -4.11 -5.92
CA LEU A 63 -6.63 -3.16 -5.53
C LEU A 63 -7.13 -2.24 -4.41
N VAL A 64 -6.23 -1.87 -3.51
CA VAL A 64 -6.44 -0.79 -2.54
C VAL A 64 -5.45 0.33 -2.85
N LEU A 65 -5.96 1.47 -3.32
CA LEU A 65 -5.19 2.69 -3.50
C LEU A 65 -5.66 3.72 -2.46
N PRO A 66 -4.88 3.96 -1.38
CA PRO A 66 -5.33 4.82 -0.29
C PRO A 66 -5.60 6.27 -0.73
N PRO A 67 -6.52 6.98 -0.07
CA PRO A 67 -6.80 8.40 -0.36
C PRO A 67 -5.55 9.29 -0.38
N VAL A 68 -4.60 9.03 0.52
CA VAL A 68 -3.30 9.72 0.57
C VAL A 68 -2.50 9.49 -0.72
N CYS A 69 -2.39 8.24 -1.15
CA CYS A 69 -1.72 7.86 -2.39
C CYS A 69 -2.38 8.54 -3.59
N CYS A 70 -3.70 8.48 -3.71
CA CYS A 70 -4.44 9.14 -4.78
C CYS A 70 -4.25 10.67 -4.77
N THR A 71 -4.19 11.29 -3.59
CA THR A 71 -3.94 12.73 -3.46
C THR A 71 -2.56 13.10 -4.01
N LEU A 72 -1.52 12.32 -3.67
CA LEU A 72 -0.16 12.56 -4.15
C LEU A 72 -0.03 12.31 -5.65
N LEU A 73 -0.63 11.23 -6.16
CA LEU A 73 -0.64 10.90 -7.60
C LEU A 73 -1.36 11.94 -8.46
N ALA A 74 -2.37 12.62 -7.90
CA ALA A 74 -3.13 13.67 -8.58
C ALA A 74 -2.48 15.06 -8.47
N ASP A 75 -1.48 15.25 -7.61
CA ASP A 75 -0.86 16.56 -7.38
C ASP A 75 0.10 16.94 -8.53
N PRO A 76 -0.15 18.03 -9.28
CA PRO A 76 0.71 18.44 -10.39
C PRO A 76 2.17 18.71 -10.01
N VAL A 77 2.42 19.14 -8.77
CA VAL A 77 3.79 19.35 -8.25
C VAL A 77 4.49 18.01 -8.11
N VAL A 78 3.84 17.01 -7.52
CA VAL A 78 4.39 15.66 -7.36
C VAL A 78 4.60 14.99 -8.73
N GLN A 79 3.67 15.16 -9.67
CA GLN A 79 3.81 14.67 -11.05
C GLN A 79 5.05 15.26 -11.74
N LYS A 80 5.26 16.57 -11.60
CA LYS A 80 6.45 17.24 -12.14
C LYS A 80 7.74 16.77 -11.47
N GLN A 81 7.73 16.56 -10.15
CA GLN A 81 8.87 16.03 -9.41
C GLN A 81 9.22 14.61 -9.84
N TYR A 82 8.22 13.75 -10.05
CA TYR A 82 8.43 12.39 -10.57
C TYR A 82 9.05 12.39 -11.98
N ILE A 83 8.58 13.26 -12.87
CA ILE A 83 9.18 13.42 -14.21
C ILE A 83 10.63 13.88 -14.10
N SER A 84 10.93 14.87 -13.25
CA SER A 84 12.30 15.34 -13.01
C SER A 84 13.18 14.25 -12.40
N TRP A 85 12.61 13.39 -11.55
CA TRP A 85 13.31 12.24 -10.98
C TRP A 85 13.65 11.20 -12.05
N LEU A 86 12.73 10.88 -12.97
CA LEU A 86 13.00 10.02 -14.12
C LEU A 86 14.08 10.61 -15.04
N ASP A 87 14.05 11.92 -15.30
CA ASP A 87 15.09 12.60 -16.09
C ASP A 87 16.48 12.47 -15.47
N ARG A 88 16.59 12.64 -14.16
CA ARG A 88 17.83 12.40 -13.42
C ARG A 88 18.28 10.95 -13.50
N ARG A 89 17.36 9.99 -13.38
CA ARG A 89 17.67 8.55 -13.53
C ARG A 89 18.15 8.23 -14.94
N ILE A 90 17.52 8.76 -15.98
CA ILE A 90 17.93 8.55 -17.37
C ILE A 90 19.33 9.12 -17.63
N ASP A 91 19.63 10.31 -17.09
CA ASP A 91 20.98 10.89 -17.17
C ASP A 91 22.03 10.04 -16.45
N LEU A 92 21.72 9.55 -15.24
CA LEU A 92 22.58 8.62 -14.50
C LEU A 92 22.86 7.36 -15.31
N GLY A 93 21.85 6.73 -15.91
CA GLY A 93 22.02 5.51 -16.70
C GLY A 93 22.90 5.68 -17.93
N LYS A 94 22.81 6.84 -18.61
CA LYS A 94 23.71 7.15 -19.73
C LYS A 94 25.17 7.22 -19.28
N LYS A 95 25.44 7.80 -18.10
CA LYS A 95 26.80 7.86 -17.54
C LYS A 95 27.28 6.51 -17.05
N GLU A 96 26.40 5.72 -16.42
CA GLU A 96 26.70 4.35 -16.01
C GLU A 96 27.00 3.46 -17.20
N LEU A 97 26.29 3.61 -18.32
CA LEU A 97 26.55 2.83 -19.52
C LEU A 97 27.95 3.10 -20.08
N LEU A 98 28.39 4.37 -20.07
CA LEU A 98 29.76 4.74 -20.43
C LEU A 98 30.78 4.18 -19.44
N ARG A 99 30.50 4.25 -18.14
CA ARG A 99 31.38 3.72 -17.07
C ARG A 99 31.56 2.21 -17.18
N CYS A 100 30.51 1.48 -17.55
CA CYS A 100 30.46 0.02 -17.55
C CYS A 100 30.77 -0.60 -18.92
N ASN A 101 31.02 0.19 -19.96
CA ASN A 101 31.20 -0.25 -21.35
C ASN A 101 32.28 -1.33 -21.56
N GLY A 102 33.21 -1.48 -20.62
CA GLY A 102 34.24 -2.53 -20.68
C GLY A 102 33.75 -3.95 -20.34
N ASN A 103 32.52 -4.12 -19.84
CA ASN A 103 31.96 -5.42 -19.44
C ASN A 103 30.57 -5.61 -20.06
N GLY A 104 30.46 -6.51 -21.03
CA GLY A 104 29.23 -6.71 -21.80
C GLY A 104 28.01 -7.10 -20.96
N LYS A 105 28.18 -7.95 -19.95
CA LYS A 105 27.08 -8.35 -19.05
C LYS A 105 26.63 -7.19 -18.18
N LEU A 106 27.57 -6.47 -17.59
CA LEU A 106 27.25 -5.31 -16.74
C LEU A 106 26.58 -4.20 -17.55
N SER A 107 27.07 -3.93 -18.77
CA SER A 107 26.43 -3.01 -19.70
C SER A 107 25.00 -3.42 -20.05
N ALA A 108 24.71 -4.72 -20.17
CA ALA A 108 23.35 -5.19 -20.40
C ALA A 108 22.42 -4.91 -19.20
N ALA A 109 22.87 -5.15 -17.97
CA ALA A 109 22.11 -4.84 -16.76
C ALA A 109 21.87 -3.32 -16.59
N VAL A 110 22.87 -2.49 -16.90
CA VAL A 110 22.74 -1.03 -16.91
C VAL A 110 21.74 -0.59 -17.98
N LYS A 111 21.83 -1.18 -19.18
CA LYS A 111 20.94 -0.88 -20.30
C LYS A 111 19.49 -1.23 -19.95
N PHE A 112 19.24 -2.36 -19.31
CA PHE A 112 17.91 -2.74 -18.80
C PHE A 112 17.34 -1.66 -17.85
N CYS A 113 18.14 -1.19 -16.88
CA CYS A 113 17.70 -0.13 -15.96
C CYS A 113 17.39 1.19 -16.69
N LEU A 114 18.22 1.55 -17.67
CA LEU A 114 18.05 2.76 -18.49
C LEU A 114 16.80 2.69 -19.36
N GLU A 115 16.58 1.58 -20.06
CA GLU A 115 15.40 1.34 -20.89
C GLU A 115 14.14 1.39 -20.02
N LYS A 116 14.15 0.73 -18.85
CA LYS A 116 13.04 0.78 -17.90
C LYS A 116 12.70 2.21 -17.46
N ALA A 117 13.70 3.04 -17.16
CA ALA A 117 13.47 4.44 -16.79
C ALA A 117 12.91 5.29 -17.95
N GLN A 118 13.31 4.98 -19.19
CA GLN A 118 12.78 5.63 -20.39
C GLN A 118 11.34 5.22 -20.67
N GLU A 119 11.03 3.92 -20.56
CA GLU A 119 9.69 3.36 -20.69
C GLU A 119 8.75 3.94 -19.64
N ASP A 120 9.15 3.95 -18.36
CA ASP A 120 8.35 4.55 -17.28
C ASP A 120 7.98 6.01 -17.59
N LYS A 121 8.92 6.78 -18.15
CA LYS A 121 8.67 8.17 -18.55
C LYS A 121 7.65 8.26 -19.68
N ILE A 122 7.79 7.42 -20.70
CA ILE A 122 6.85 7.37 -21.85
C ILE A 122 5.47 6.93 -21.36
N ASP A 123 5.39 5.88 -20.55
CA ASP A 123 4.15 5.33 -20.03
C ASP A 123 3.44 6.37 -19.16
N PHE A 124 4.14 6.99 -18.22
CA PHE A 124 3.57 8.01 -17.36
C PHE A 124 3.07 9.22 -18.15
N THR A 125 3.89 9.78 -19.05
CA THR A 125 3.60 11.05 -19.71
C THR A 125 2.70 10.94 -20.94
N THR A 126 2.94 9.92 -21.77
CA THR A 126 2.32 9.77 -23.10
C THR A 126 1.19 8.75 -23.08
N VAL A 127 1.41 7.56 -22.52
CA VAL A 127 0.39 6.49 -22.52
C VAL A 127 -0.73 6.78 -21.51
N TYR A 128 -0.37 7.19 -20.30
CA TYR A 128 -1.30 7.43 -19.21
C TYR A 128 -1.63 8.92 -18.97
N GLY A 129 -0.98 9.83 -19.70
CA GLY A 129 -1.30 11.27 -19.65
C GLY A 129 -1.17 11.86 -18.24
N GLN A 130 -0.22 11.37 -17.45
CA GLN A 130 0.04 11.74 -16.05
C GLN A 130 -1.14 11.47 -15.10
N ASN A 131 -2.09 10.62 -15.48
CA ASN A 131 -3.27 10.31 -14.67
C ASN A 131 -3.48 8.80 -14.53
N LEU A 132 -2.69 8.20 -13.64
CA LEU A 132 -2.75 6.76 -13.34
C LEU A 132 -4.09 6.38 -12.70
N ILE A 133 -4.65 7.24 -11.83
CA ILE A 133 -5.92 7.03 -11.12
C ILE A 133 -7.06 6.79 -12.11
N LYS A 134 -7.15 7.63 -13.14
CA LYS A 134 -8.15 7.49 -14.20
C LYS A 134 -8.03 6.14 -14.90
N LYS A 135 -6.81 5.66 -15.14
CA LYS A 135 -6.56 4.38 -15.81
C LYS A 135 -6.98 3.18 -14.94
N PHE A 136 -6.73 3.23 -13.64
CA PHE A 136 -7.29 2.21 -12.72
C PHE A 136 -8.83 2.19 -12.73
N SER A 137 -9.47 3.37 -12.70
CA SER A 137 -10.95 3.48 -12.81
C SER A 137 -11.48 2.94 -14.15
N GLU A 138 -10.75 3.11 -15.25
CA GLU A 138 -11.12 2.54 -16.55
C GLU A 138 -11.14 1.00 -16.51
N TYR A 139 -10.15 0.36 -15.88
CA TYR A 139 -10.13 -1.11 -15.74
C TYR A 139 -11.18 -1.64 -14.75
N GLU A 140 -11.54 -0.86 -13.73
CA GLU A 140 -12.67 -1.19 -12.86
C GLU A 140 -13.99 -1.20 -13.64
N LYS A 141 -14.24 -0.17 -14.45
CA LYS A 141 -15.46 -0.09 -15.29
C LYS A 141 -15.56 -1.22 -16.33
N LYS A 142 -14.42 -1.76 -16.76
CA LYS A 142 -14.34 -2.95 -17.63
C LYS A 142 -14.61 -4.26 -16.89
N GLY A 143 -14.65 -4.27 -15.55
CA GLY A 143 -14.90 -5.46 -14.73
C GLY A 143 -13.67 -6.32 -14.45
N TYR A 144 -12.47 -5.87 -14.85
CA TYR A 144 -11.21 -6.58 -14.61
C TYR A 144 -10.62 -6.29 -13.22
N VAL A 145 -10.91 -5.11 -12.67
CA VAL A 145 -10.38 -4.66 -11.39
C VAL A 145 -11.51 -4.34 -10.42
N GLU A 146 -11.37 -4.68 -9.14
CA GLU A 146 -12.22 -4.14 -8.06
C GLU A 146 -11.40 -3.17 -7.22
N LEU A 147 -11.79 -1.89 -7.16
CA LEU A 147 -11.13 -0.93 -6.28
C LEU A 147 -11.84 -0.91 -4.93
N LEU A 148 -11.11 -1.18 -3.85
CA LEU A 148 -11.65 -1.09 -2.49
C LEU A 148 -11.39 0.31 -1.93
N ALA A 149 -12.33 0.82 -1.14
CA ALA A 149 -12.05 1.97 -0.29
C ALA A 149 -11.22 1.57 0.94
N THR A 150 -10.60 2.54 1.57
CA THR A 150 -9.93 2.42 2.88
C THR A 150 -10.11 3.75 3.62
N CYS A 151 -9.58 3.85 4.83
CA CYS A 151 -9.64 5.06 5.66
C CYS A 151 -8.96 6.28 5.00
N GLY A 152 -9.31 7.48 5.45
CA GLY A 152 -8.72 8.74 4.99
C GLY A 152 -7.19 8.71 5.06
N THR A 153 -6.63 8.34 6.21
CA THR A 153 -5.20 8.04 6.35
C THR A 153 -5.02 6.60 6.81
N ASN A 154 -3.77 6.10 6.80
CA ASN A 154 -3.45 4.72 7.20
C ASN A 154 -3.56 4.54 8.73
N ILE A 155 -4.75 4.74 9.31
CA ILE A 155 -5.03 4.65 10.75
C ILE A 155 -5.22 3.20 11.19
N PHE A 156 -4.58 2.79 12.28
CA PHE A 156 -4.92 1.51 12.91
C PHE A 156 -6.18 1.64 13.76
N LEU A 157 -7.33 1.31 13.17
CA LEU A 157 -8.66 1.48 13.78
C LEU A 157 -8.82 0.85 15.18
N PRO A 158 -8.24 -0.33 15.50
CA PRO A 158 -8.37 -0.91 16.84
C PRO A 158 -7.89 0.01 17.98
N HIS A 159 -6.91 0.88 17.73
CA HIS A 159 -6.44 1.86 18.72
C HIS A 159 -7.48 2.94 19.07
N TYR A 160 -8.59 3.03 18.33
CA TYR A 160 -9.64 4.02 18.48
C TYR A 160 -11.02 3.38 18.57
N ALA A 161 -11.09 2.07 18.88
CA ALA A 161 -12.35 1.31 18.93
C ALA A 161 -13.37 1.89 19.93
N ASP A 162 -12.91 2.65 20.92
CA ASP A 162 -13.72 3.36 21.92
C ASP A 162 -14.06 4.81 21.54
N MET A 163 -13.67 5.27 20.35
CA MET A 163 -13.90 6.63 19.84
C MET A 163 -14.62 6.58 18.49
N GLU A 164 -15.92 6.29 18.52
CA GLU A 164 -16.74 6.07 17.32
C GLU A 164 -16.69 7.24 16.33
N GLU A 165 -16.60 8.47 16.82
CA GLU A 165 -16.49 9.67 15.99
C GLU A 165 -15.19 9.71 15.17
N VAL A 166 -14.09 9.16 15.70
CA VAL A 166 -12.82 9.02 14.97
C VAL A 166 -12.94 7.95 13.89
N LEU A 167 -13.55 6.81 14.21
CA LEU A 167 -13.78 5.73 13.25
C LEU A 167 -14.64 6.23 12.09
N ASN A 168 -15.76 6.89 12.39
CA ASN A 168 -16.63 7.51 11.41
C ASN A 168 -15.89 8.54 10.55
N ALA A 169 -15.11 9.44 11.17
CA ALA A 169 -14.35 10.46 10.45
C ALA A 169 -13.36 9.84 9.43
N GLN A 170 -12.66 8.77 9.83
CA GLN A 170 -11.69 8.10 8.96
C GLN A 170 -12.35 7.30 7.83
N VAL A 171 -13.43 6.56 8.14
CA VAL A 171 -14.19 5.80 7.14
C VAL A 171 -14.87 6.75 6.14
N GLU A 172 -15.55 7.79 6.63
CA GLU A 172 -16.25 8.75 5.79
C GLU A 172 -15.30 9.55 4.89
N THR A 173 -14.15 9.99 5.43
CA THR A 173 -13.10 10.65 4.63
C THR A 173 -12.64 9.73 3.51
N GLY A 174 -12.41 8.45 3.84
CA GLY A 174 -11.98 7.43 2.89
C GLY A 174 -12.98 7.18 1.76
N LEU A 175 -14.26 7.01 2.11
CA LEU A 175 -15.34 6.79 1.15
C LEU A 175 -15.58 8.01 0.26
N TYR A 176 -15.49 9.22 0.83
CA TYR A 176 -15.61 10.45 0.06
C TYR A 176 -14.44 10.59 -0.93
N ALA A 177 -13.22 10.31 -0.49
CA ALA A 177 -12.05 10.31 -1.36
C ALA A 177 -12.19 9.28 -2.49
N HIS A 178 -12.61 8.05 -2.18
CA HIS A 178 -12.85 7.02 -3.19
C HIS A 178 -13.84 7.50 -4.26
N ARG A 179 -14.99 8.04 -3.86
CA ARG A 179 -15.99 8.62 -4.78
C ARG A 179 -15.42 9.74 -5.63
N THR A 180 -14.53 10.56 -5.05
CA THR A 180 -13.91 11.69 -5.75
C THR A 180 -12.92 11.22 -6.83
N PHE A 181 -12.12 10.19 -6.54
CA PHE A 181 -11.05 9.74 -7.43
C PHE A 181 -11.50 8.71 -8.48
N PHE A 182 -12.33 7.74 -8.09
CA PHE A 182 -12.72 6.62 -8.95
C PHE A 182 -14.17 6.72 -9.45
N GLY A 183 -15.01 7.48 -8.73
CA GLY A 183 -16.46 7.50 -8.94
C GLY A 183 -17.14 6.29 -8.30
N GLY A 184 -18.47 6.32 -8.22
CA GLY A 184 -19.26 5.22 -7.66
C GLY A 184 -19.09 5.01 -6.15
N ALA A 185 -19.93 4.15 -5.57
CA ALA A 185 -19.77 3.69 -4.19
C ALA A 185 -18.98 2.38 -4.19
N PRO A 186 -17.95 2.25 -3.33
CA PRO A 186 -17.17 1.01 -3.23
C PRO A 186 -18.03 -0.11 -2.62
N ASN A 187 -17.87 -1.34 -3.12
CA ASN A 187 -18.48 -2.52 -2.50
C ASN A 187 -17.70 -2.94 -1.24
N GLY A 188 -16.37 -2.95 -1.34
CA GLY A 188 -15.47 -3.39 -0.28
C GLY A 188 -14.76 -2.25 0.44
N PHE A 189 -14.44 -2.50 1.70
CA PHE A 189 -13.60 -1.62 2.50
C PHE A 189 -12.42 -2.40 3.08
N TRP A 190 -11.21 -1.94 2.77
CA TRP A 190 -9.97 -2.44 3.33
C TRP A 190 -9.70 -1.76 4.67
N LEU A 191 -9.48 -2.56 5.70
CA LEU A 191 -9.04 -2.05 7.00
C LEU A 191 -7.51 -1.87 6.97
N PRO A 192 -6.97 -0.69 7.28
CA PRO A 192 -5.52 -0.49 7.43
C PRO A 192 -4.89 -1.57 8.33
N GLU A 193 -3.80 -2.18 7.86
CA GLU A 193 -3.13 -3.32 8.52
C GLU A 193 -4.07 -4.50 8.85
N MET A 194 -5.22 -4.61 8.16
CA MET A 194 -6.32 -5.52 8.52
C MET A 194 -6.72 -5.42 10.01
N GLY A 195 -6.56 -4.23 10.57
CA GLY A 195 -6.82 -3.94 11.97
C GLY A 195 -8.31 -4.02 12.27
N TYR A 196 -8.72 -5.11 12.90
CA TYR A 196 -10.09 -5.35 13.30
C TYR A 196 -10.23 -5.44 14.82
N ALA A 197 -11.30 -4.85 15.32
CA ALA A 197 -11.81 -4.96 16.67
C ALA A 197 -13.35 -5.05 16.58
N PRO A 198 -14.01 -5.87 17.43
CA PRO A 198 -15.45 -5.95 17.46
C PRO A 198 -16.11 -4.56 17.58
N GLY A 199 -17.07 -4.28 16.71
CA GLY A 199 -17.76 -2.99 16.62
C GLY A 199 -17.36 -2.16 15.39
N ILE A 200 -16.18 -2.37 14.81
CA ILE A 200 -15.76 -1.68 13.57
C ILE A 200 -16.74 -1.98 12.42
N GLU A 201 -17.25 -3.21 12.35
CA GLU A 201 -18.23 -3.60 11.34
C GLU A 201 -19.51 -2.76 11.39
N LYS A 202 -19.88 -2.21 12.55
CA LYS A 202 -21.07 -1.35 12.70
C LYS A 202 -20.90 -0.04 11.94
N VAL A 203 -19.71 0.56 12.04
CA VAL A 203 -19.34 1.77 11.31
C VAL A 203 -19.33 1.48 9.80
N LEU A 204 -18.75 0.36 9.37
CA LEU A 204 -18.77 -0.02 7.96
C LEU A 204 -20.22 -0.17 7.44
N HIS A 205 -21.07 -0.86 8.20
CA HIS A 205 -22.47 -1.06 7.85
C HIS A 205 -23.25 0.25 7.74
N SER A 206 -23.05 1.22 8.65
CA SER A 206 -23.76 2.50 8.60
C SER A 206 -23.45 3.32 7.34
N TYR A 207 -22.31 3.07 6.69
CA TYR A 207 -21.96 3.68 5.40
C TYR A 207 -22.27 2.81 4.18
N GLY A 208 -22.94 1.67 4.36
CA GLY A 208 -23.35 0.78 3.27
C GLY A 208 -22.22 -0.05 2.67
N VAL A 209 -21.12 -0.26 3.41
CA VAL A 209 -20.05 -1.18 3.00
C VAL A 209 -20.55 -2.62 3.04
N ASN A 210 -20.31 -3.38 1.97
CA ASN A 210 -20.83 -4.73 1.83
C ASN A 210 -19.90 -5.79 2.42
N TYR A 211 -18.58 -5.58 2.35
CA TYR A 211 -17.61 -6.54 2.87
C TYR A 211 -16.29 -5.91 3.29
N THR A 212 -15.52 -6.66 4.07
CA THR A 212 -14.11 -6.40 4.37
C THR A 212 -13.28 -7.68 4.35
N VAL A 213 -11.96 -7.53 4.44
CA VAL A 213 -10.98 -8.62 4.45
C VAL A 213 -10.23 -8.58 5.78
N LEU A 214 -10.16 -9.72 6.46
CA LEU A 214 -9.54 -9.91 7.76
C LEU A 214 -8.30 -10.80 7.65
N ASP A 215 -7.42 -10.69 8.64
CA ASP A 215 -6.38 -11.70 8.86
C ASP A 215 -7.04 -13.03 9.28
N ALA A 216 -6.49 -14.16 8.83
CA ALA A 216 -7.07 -15.47 9.12
C ALA A 216 -7.23 -15.73 10.62
N ARG A 217 -6.33 -15.19 11.46
CA ARG A 217 -6.39 -15.37 12.92
C ARG A 217 -7.68 -14.80 13.49
N GLY A 218 -8.03 -13.55 13.17
CA GLY A 218 -9.26 -12.92 13.68
C GLY A 218 -10.51 -13.62 13.20
N PHE A 219 -10.49 -14.13 11.97
CA PHE A 219 -11.59 -14.87 11.39
C PHE A 219 -11.75 -16.26 12.02
N LEU A 220 -10.69 -17.06 12.13
CA LEU A 220 -10.72 -18.42 12.67
C LEU A 220 -10.97 -18.45 14.18
N PHE A 221 -10.52 -17.43 14.93
CA PHE A 221 -10.80 -17.28 16.36
C PHE A 221 -12.12 -16.57 16.66
N SER A 222 -13.03 -16.46 15.68
CA SER A 222 -14.38 -15.93 15.89
C SER A 222 -15.08 -16.65 17.05
N GLU A 223 -15.94 -15.94 17.80
CA GLU A 223 -16.74 -16.56 18.89
C GLU A 223 -17.61 -17.71 18.37
N THR A 224 -18.09 -17.58 17.13
CA THR A 224 -18.68 -18.69 16.36
C THR A 224 -17.68 -19.11 15.31
N GLU A 225 -17.13 -20.32 15.46
CA GLU A 225 -16.09 -20.86 14.57
C GLU A 225 -16.61 -20.96 13.13
N PRO A 226 -15.89 -20.43 12.13
CA PRO A 226 -16.27 -20.56 10.73
C PRO A 226 -16.19 -22.02 10.26
N GLU A 227 -17.32 -22.65 9.95
CA GLU A 227 -17.44 -24.07 9.59
C GLU A 227 -16.63 -24.44 8.34
N LYS A 228 -16.48 -23.48 7.43
CA LYS A 228 -15.76 -23.64 6.16
C LYS A 228 -14.31 -23.14 6.24
N GLY A 229 -13.83 -22.80 7.43
CA GLY A 229 -12.54 -22.14 7.63
C GLY A 229 -12.42 -20.90 6.73
N ILE A 230 -11.21 -20.61 6.25
CA ILE A 230 -10.95 -19.46 5.36
C ILE A 230 -11.50 -19.65 3.93
N PHE A 231 -12.12 -20.79 3.62
CA PHE A 231 -12.46 -21.18 2.25
C PHE A 231 -13.82 -20.68 1.75
N ALA A 232 -14.54 -19.92 2.56
CA ALA A 232 -15.77 -19.24 2.18
C ALA A 232 -15.93 -17.94 2.98
N PRO A 233 -16.58 -16.90 2.41
CA PRO A 233 -16.95 -15.74 3.20
C PRO A 233 -17.97 -16.11 4.27
N ALA A 234 -17.89 -15.43 5.40
CA ALA A 234 -18.93 -15.41 6.43
C ALA A 234 -19.52 -14.01 6.52
N ARG A 235 -20.48 -13.80 7.41
CA ARG A 235 -21.03 -12.47 7.70
C ARG A 235 -21.06 -12.17 9.19
N CYS A 236 -20.87 -10.91 9.54
CA CYS A 236 -21.16 -10.40 10.86
C CYS A 236 -22.68 -10.33 11.11
N GLU A 237 -23.10 -10.14 12.36
CA GLU A 237 -24.53 -10.01 12.73
C GLU A 237 -25.24 -8.87 11.98
N ASN A 238 -24.52 -7.81 11.65
CA ASN A 238 -25.03 -6.69 10.85
C ASN A 238 -24.91 -6.92 9.33
N SER A 239 -24.71 -8.15 8.87
CA SER A 239 -24.67 -8.54 7.45
C SER A 239 -23.50 -8.00 6.61
N VAL A 240 -22.50 -7.35 7.23
CA VAL A 240 -21.21 -7.09 6.57
C VAL A 240 -20.51 -8.43 6.37
N ALA A 241 -20.19 -8.75 5.12
CA ALA A 241 -19.45 -9.97 4.81
C ALA A 241 -17.97 -9.81 5.19
N VAL A 242 -17.36 -10.91 5.63
CA VAL A 242 -15.95 -10.95 6.01
C VAL A 242 -15.27 -12.10 5.28
N PHE A 243 -14.20 -11.76 4.57
CA PHE A 243 -13.29 -12.73 3.97
C PHE A 243 -12.05 -12.87 4.85
N ALA A 244 -11.50 -14.08 4.94
CA ALA A 244 -10.20 -14.31 5.54
C ALA A 244 -9.14 -14.45 4.45
N ARG A 245 -8.00 -13.78 4.63
CA ARG A 245 -6.83 -14.04 3.77
C ARG A 245 -6.23 -15.42 4.05
N ASP A 246 -5.46 -15.92 3.10
CA ASP A 246 -4.55 -17.04 3.32
C ASP A 246 -3.21 -16.54 3.91
N ASN A 247 -3.04 -16.71 5.22
CA ASN A 247 -1.84 -16.28 5.95
C ASN A 247 -0.55 -16.99 5.48
N GLU A 248 -0.64 -18.13 4.78
CA GLU A 248 0.54 -18.81 4.23
C GLU A 248 1.16 -18.06 3.04
N THR A 249 0.35 -17.26 2.32
CA THR A 249 0.76 -16.57 1.08
C THR A 249 1.96 -15.64 1.28
N ASP A 250 2.00 -14.90 2.39
CA ASP A 250 3.12 -14.01 2.67
C ASP A 250 4.45 -14.78 2.83
N GLY A 251 4.41 -15.93 3.49
CA GLY A 251 5.59 -16.78 3.70
C GLY A 251 6.02 -17.52 2.43
N GLU A 252 5.06 -18.00 1.63
CA GLU A 252 5.32 -18.62 0.32
C GLU A 252 5.98 -17.66 -0.67
N VAL A 253 5.59 -16.38 -0.65
CA VAL A 253 6.08 -15.40 -1.62
C VAL A 253 7.30 -14.64 -1.10
N PHE A 254 7.21 -14.04 0.07
CA PHE A 254 8.22 -13.13 0.61
C PHE A 254 9.06 -13.73 1.74
N GLY A 255 8.83 -14.99 2.12
CA GLY A 255 9.63 -15.66 3.13
C GLY A 255 11.08 -15.90 2.67
N ALA A 256 11.95 -16.26 3.62
CA ALA A 256 13.37 -16.52 3.32
C ALA A 256 13.61 -17.62 2.27
N LYS A 257 12.65 -18.55 2.13
CA LYS A 257 12.64 -19.59 1.07
C LYS A 257 11.47 -19.42 0.09
N GLY A 258 10.82 -18.27 0.10
CA GLY A 258 9.71 -17.98 -0.80
C GLY A 258 10.19 -17.60 -2.20
N TYR A 259 9.25 -17.47 -3.13
CA TYR A 259 9.54 -17.20 -4.55
C TYR A 259 10.41 -15.95 -4.73
N ALA A 260 10.12 -14.85 -4.03
CA ALA A 260 10.89 -13.62 -4.13
C ALA A 260 12.36 -13.79 -3.74
N SER A 261 12.71 -14.80 -2.93
CA SER A 261 14.08 -15.05 -2.48
C SER A 261 14.93 -15.87 -3.47
N ASN A 262 14.37 -16.23 -4.64
CA ASN A 262 15.13 -16.94 -5.67
C ASN A 262 16.35 -16.13 -6.15
N THR A 263 17.49 -16.81 -6.30
CA THR A 263 18.78 -16.20 -6.65
C THR A 263 18.89 -15.69 -8.08
N VAL A 264 17.94 -16.05 -8.94
CA VAL A 264 17.87 -15.48 -10.30
C VAL A 264 17.37 -14.03 -10.29
N TYR A 265 16.57 -13.64 -9.29
CA TYR A 265 15.97 -12.31 -9.20
C TYR A 265 16.97 -11.23 -8.79
N CYS A 266 16.64 -9.99 -9.12
CA CYS A 266 17.43 -8.80 -8.80
C CYS A 266 17.59 -8.63 -7.28
N ASP A 267 18.82 -8.35 -6.86
CA ASP A 267 19.12 -7.92 -5.50
C ASP A 267 18.79 -6.44 -5.33
N VAL A 268 17.60 -6.20 -4.80
CA VAL A 268 17.05 -4.87 -4.53
C VAL A 268 17.83 -4.08 -3.49
N ASN A 269 18.64 -4.74 -2.65
CA ASN A 269 19.48 -4.08 -1.64
C ASN A 269 20.81 -3.57 -2.22
N ARG A 270 21.21 -4.05 -3.41
CA ARG A 270 22.42 -3.59 -4.10
C ARG A 270 22.10 -2.59 -5.19
N ASP A 271 22.14 -1.32 -4.79
CA ASP A 271 21.86 -0.18 -5.66
C ASP A 271 23.05 0.79 -5.71
N VAL A 272 23.31 1.33 -6.89
CA VAL A 272 24.37 2.30 -7.17
C VAL A 272 24.32 3.53 -6.24
N GLY A 273 23.14 3.94 -5.80
CA GLY A 273 22.95 5.03 -4.83
C GLY A 273 23.63 4.79 -3.49
N PHE A 274 23.87 3.52 -3.12
CA PHE A 274 24.60 3.12 -1.92
C PHE A 274 26.02 2.65 -2.22
N GLU A 275 26.27 2.04 -3.39
CA GLU A 275 27.58 1.49 -3.74
C GLU A 275 28.59 2.54 -4.22
N LEU A 276 28.16 3.57 -4.97
CA LEU A 276 29.09 4.57 -5.49
C LEU A 276 29.52 5.60 -4.43
N PRO A 277 30.75 6.15 -4.55
CA PRO A 277 31.17 7.31 -3.77
C PRO A 277 30.26 8.52 -4.00
N LEU A 278 30.05 9.32 -2.95
CA LEU A 278 29.12 10.46 -2.98
C LEU A 278 29.52 11.51 -4.03
N GLU A 279 30.81 11.65 -4.32
CA GLU A 279 31.34 12.57 -5.33
C GLU A 279 30.79 12.27 -6.72
N LYS A 280 30.54 10.99 -7.02
CA LYS A 280 29.96 10.56 -8.30
C LYS A 280 28.44 10.70 -8.31
N LEU A 281 27.80 10.62 -7.15
CA LEU A 281 26.34 10.72 -6.98
C LEU A 281 25.86 12.16 -6.75
N GLY A 282 26.77 13.11 -6.48
CA GLY A 282 26.44 14.50 -6.12
C GLY A 282 25.46 15.23 -7.05
N PRO A 283 25.42 14.98 -8.37
CA PRO A 283 24.39 15.57 -9.25
C PRO A 283 22.97 15.03 -9.03
N TYR A 284 22.82 13.89 -8.35
CA TYR A 284 21.56 13.15 -8.21
C TYR A 284 21.09 13.05 -6.76
N ILE A 285 22.02 12.98 -5.81
CA ILE A 285 21.74 12.94 -4.36
C ILE A 285 22.39 14.17 -3.72
N GLU A 286 21.57 14.96 -3.04
CA GLU A 286 22.02 16.22 -2.41
C GLU A 286 23.03 15.95 -1.30
N LYS A 287 24.09 16.76 -1.23
CA LYS A 287 25.14 16.57 -0.23
C LYS A 287 24.58 16.84 1.17
N GLY A 288 24.75 15.88 2.08
CA GLY A 288 24.24 15.98 3.46
C GLY A 288 22.80 15.51 3.63
N SER A 289 22.12 15.09 2.55
CA SER A 289 20.87 14.34 2.63
C SER A 289 21.12 12.84 2.85
N ALA A 290 20.10 12.11 3.31
CA ALA A 290 20.15 10.66 3.37
C ALA A 290 20.25 10.06 1.96
N ARG A 291 21.07 9.01 1.80
CA ARG A 291 21.12 8.25 0.54
C ARG A 291 19.82 7.48 0.36
N TYR A 292 19.43 7.30 -0.90
CA TYR A 292 18.25 6.53 -1.30
C TYR A 292 18.53 5.79 -2.61
N ALA A 293 17.69 4.81 -2.93
CA ALA A 293 17.87 3.97 -4.12
C ALA A 293 17.76 4.81 -5.41
N SER A 294 18.79 4.70 -6.25
CA SER A 294 18.83 5.32 -7.58
C SER A 294 18.01 4.54 -8.61
N GLY A 295 17.64 3.30 -8.29
CA GLY A 295 16.98 2.35 -9.17
C GLY A 295 17.90 1.76 -10.24
N TYR A 296 19.22 1.81 -10.04
CA TYR A 296 20.22 1.13 -10.85
C TYR A 296 20.80 -0.02 -10.01
N ARG A 297 20.32 -1.23 -10.32
CA ARG A 297 20.61 -2.47 -9.60
C ARG A 297 21.11 -3.50 -10.60
N TYR A 298 22.33 -4.00 -10.39
CA TYR A 298 23.04 -4.79 -11.40
C TYR A 298 23.25 -6.24 -11.02
N TRP A 299 22.89 -6.60 -9.80
CA TRP A 299 23.28 -7.87 -9.19
C TRP A 299 22.04 -8.71 -8.93
N LYS A 300 22.19 -10.02 -9.06
CA LYS A 300 21.17 -10.98 -8.65
C LYS A 300 21.36 -11.36 -7.19
N LYS A 301 20.30 -11.84 -6.55
CA LYS A 301 20.33 -12.30 -5.16
C LYS A 301 21.32 -13.45 -4.99
N GLN A 302 22.01 -13.45 -3.87
CA GLN A 302 22.94 -14.52 -3.50
C GLN A 302 22.25 -15.53 -2.57
N LEU A 303 22.70 -16.78 -2.60
CA LEU A 303 22.32 -17.73 -1.56
C LEU A 303 22.88 -17.17 -0.24
N ASN A 304 22.01 -16.87 0.73
CA ASN A 304 22.46 -16.75 2.10
C ASN A 304 23.03 -18.13 2.48
N GLY A 305 24.36 -18.26 2.47
CA GLY A 305 25.02 -19.47 2.92
C GLY A 305 24.45 -19.84 4.29
N THR A 306 23.95 -21.06 4.41
CA THR A 306 23.46 -21.60 5.69
C THR A 306 24.57 -21.78 6.73
N ASP A 307 25.80 -21.45 6.38
CA ASP A 307 26.96 -21.36 7.26
C ASP A 307 27.56 -19.95 7.17
N GLU A 308 27.47 -19.18 8.26
CA GLU A 308 28.01 -17.82 8.41
C GLU A 308 29.54 -17.72 8.21
N ASP A 309 30.22 -18.86 8.04
CA ASP A 309 31.66 -18.95 7.90
C ASP A 309 32.17 -18.92 6.43
N ASP A 310 31.36 -19.31 5.44
CA ASP A 310 31.82 -19.42 4.03
C ASP A 310 31.41 -18.23 3.14
N ALA A 311 30.41 -17.44 3.54
CA ALA A 311 29.94 -16.27 2.78
C ALA A 311 30.90 -15.05 2.84
N ARG A 312 32.03 -15.14 3.56
CA ARG A 312 32.88 -13.99 3.90
C ARG A 312 34.00 -13.65 2.91
N PHE A 313 34.16 -14.38 1.79
CA PHE A 313 35.36 -14.21 0.94
C PHE A 313 35.17 -14.18 -0.59
N ALA A 314 33.95 -14.31 -1.12
CA ALA A 314 33.73 -14.12 -2.55
C ALA A 314 33.38 -12.64 -2.83
N ASP A 315 34.10 -11.99 -3.75
CA ASP A 315 33.68 -10.68 -4.26
C ASP A 315 32.28 -10.85 -4.90
N PRO A 316 31.23 -10.22 -4.36
CA PRO A 316 29.88 -10.37 -4.91
C PRO A 316 29.74 -9.69 -6.28
N SER A 317 30.78 -9.02 -6.77
CA SER A 317 30.80 -8.25 -8.02
C SER A 317 31.48 -9.00 -9.18
N THR A 318 31.26 -10.31 -9.28
CA THR A 318 31.72 -11.15 -10.39
C THR A 318 30.70 -11.19 -11.55
N ASP A 319 31.18 -11.50 -12.76
CA ASP A 319 30.36 -11.62 -13.96
C ASP A 319 29.26 -12.69 -13.89
N GLU A 320 29.39 -13.64 -12.95
CA GLU A 320 28.39 -14.68 -12.69
C GLU A 320 27.22 -14.16 -11.85
N ASN A 321 27.45 -13.11 -11.07
CA ASN A 321 26.50 -12.51 -10.15
C ASN A 321 25.74 -11.31 -10.73
N ILE A 322 26.04 -10.95 -11.99
CA ILE A 322 25.31 -9.91 -12.71
C ILE A 322 23.89 -10.41 -13.00
N TYR A 323 22.92 -9.53 -12.77
CA TYR A 323 21.51 -9.76 -13.02
C TYR A 323 21.22 -9.93 -14.50
N ASP A 324 20.38 -10.92 -14.83
CA ASP A 324 19.88 -11.21 -16.17
C ASP A 324 18.35 -11.15 -16.17
N ALA A 325 17.81 -10.12 -16.82
CA ALA A 325 16.38 -9.89 -16.90
C ALA A 325 15.64 -11.00 -17.66
N GLU A 326 16.24 -11.60 -18.69
CA GLU A 326 15.57 -12.67 -19.44
C GLU A 326 15.46 -13.96 -18.61
N ALA A 327 16.51 -14.26 -17.83
CA ALA A 327 16.49 -15.37 -16.90
C ALA A 327 15.42 -15.17 -15.81
N ALA A 328 15.33 -13.95 -15.26
CA ALA A 328 14.32 -13.61 -14.27
C ALA A 328 12.88 -13.72 -14.81
N VAL A 329 12.62 -13.26 -16.03
CA VAL A 329 11.30 -13.42 -16.67
C VAL A 329 10.90 -14.89 -16.84
N LYS A 330 11.85 -15.75 -17.24
CA LYS A 330 11.62 -17.21 -17.33
C LYS A 330 11.31 -17.80 -15.95
N GLN A 331 12.04 -17.37 -14.92
CA GLN A 331 11.82 -17.83 -13.55
C GLN A 331 10.45 -17.40 -13.01
N CYS A 332 9.98 -16.19 -13.31
CA CYS A 332 8.64 -15.73 -12.94
C CYS A 332 7.55 -16.69 -13.43
N SER A 333 7.68 -17.24 -14.64
CA SER A 333 6.70 -18.19 -15.17
C SER A 333 6.73 -19.53 -14.43
N VAL A 334 7.92 -20.02 -14.06
CA VAL A 334 8.08 -21.25 -13.26
C VAL A 334 7.46 -21.07 -11.88
N ASP A 335 7.82 -20.00 -11.18
CA ASP A 335 7.35 -19.71 -9.82
C ASP A 335 5.84 -19.47 -9.80
N ALA A 336 5.29 -18.77 -10.79
CA ALA A 336 3.84 -18.58 -10.93
C ALA A 336 3.11 -19.90 -11.17
N SER A 337 3.67 -20.81 -11.98
CA SER A 337 3.08 -22.13 -12.20
C SER A 337 3.04 -22.95 -10.91
N GLU A 338 4.11 -22.90 -10.10
CA GLU A 338 4.17 -23.59 -8.82
C GLU A 338 3.18 -23.01 -7.82
N PHE A 339 3.11 -21.67 -7.71
CA PHE A 339 2.15 -20.98 -6.84
C PHE A 339 0.72 -21.40 -7.16
N ILE A 340 0.31 -21.35 -8.43
CA ILE A 340 -1.05 -21.75 -8.85
C ILE A 340 -1.32 -23.21 -8.51
N LYS A 341 -0.38 -24.13 -8.81
CA LYS A 341 -0.54 -25.55 -8.49
C LYS A 341 -0.71 -25.76 -6.99
N GLY A 342 0.05 -25.04 -6.17
CA GLY A 342 -0.07 -25.05 -4.70
C GLY A 342 -1.46 -24.61 -4.26
N LYS A 343 -1.96 -23.47 -4.76
CA LYS A 343 -3.29 -22.94 -4.40
C LYS A 343 -4.43 -23.85 -4.89
N ILE A 344 -4.33 -24.41 -6.09
CA ILE A 344 -5.29 -25.40 -6.60
C ILE A 344 -5.29 -26.65 -5.71
N GLY A 345 -4.11 -27.16 -5.34
CA GLY A 345 -4.00 -28.31 -4.44
C GLY A 345 -4.66 -28.04 -3.08
N LYS A 346 -4.52 -26.82 -2.54
CA LYS A 346 -5.18 -26.39 -1.31
C LYS A 346 -6.71 -26.33 -1.47
N LEU A 347 -7.20 -25.73 -2.55
CA LEU A 347 -8.64 -25.68 -2.87
C LEU A 347 -9.24 -27.07 -3.11
N MET A 348 -8.53 -27.99 -3.75
CA MET A 348 -8.97 -29.38 -3.94
C MET A 348 -9.06 -30.14 -2.61
N LYS A 349 -8.12 -29.90 -1.68
CA LYS A 349 -8.20 -30.46 -0.32
C LYS A 349 -9.41 -29.89 0.42
N ALA A 350 -9.63 -28.58 0.32
CA ALA A 350 -10.79 -27.92 0.92
C ALA A 350 -12.11 -28.47 0.38
N GLU A 351 -12.26 -28.62 -0.95
CA GLU A 351 -13.45 -29.21 -1.59
C GLU A 351 -13.75 -30.62 -1.06
N ARG A 352 -12.72 -31.46 -0.85
CA ARG A 352 -12.90 -32.82 -0.31
C ARG A 352 -13.39 -32.83 1.13
N LEU A 353 -12.95 -31.86 1.93
CA LEU A 353 -13.35 -31.71 3.34
C LEU A 353 -14.71 -31.00 3.48
N LEU A 354 -15.07 -30.16 2.52
CA LEU A 354 -16.28 -29.34 2.49
C LEU A 354 -17.24 -29.80 1.39
N SER A 355 -17.61 -31.09 1.41
CA SER A 355 -18.38 -31.73 0.33
C SER A 355 -19.72 -31.06 0.00
N ASP A 356 -20.30 -30.36 0.97
CA ASP A 356 -21.60 -29.69 0.85
C ASP A 356 -21.50 -28.23 0.36
N SER A 357 -20.29 -27.76 0.02
CA SER A 357 -20.07 -26.40 -0.49
C SER A 357 -20.19 -26.32 -2.00
N GLU A 358 -21.01 -25.39 -2.48
CA GLU A 358 -21.14 -25.07 -3.91
C GLU A 358 -19.87 -24.42 -4.49
N ALA A 359 -19.10 -23.69 -3.65
CA ALA A 359 -17.84 -23.06 -4.02
C ALA A 359 -16.84 -23.08 -2.86
N VAL A 360 -15.55 -23.09 -3.19
CA VAL A 360 -14.42 -22.87 -2.29
C VAL A 360 -13.55 -21.74 -2.84
N THR A 361 -13.21 -20.79 -1.97
CA THR A 361 -12.49 -19.57 -2.33
C THR A 361 -11.19 -19.48 -1.53
N LEU A 362 -10.13 -18.98 -2.15
CA LEU A 362 -8.91 -18.60 -1.44
C LEU A 362 -8.57 -17.14 -1.73
N VAL A 363 -8.28 -16.36 -0.69
CA VAL A 363 -7.94 -14.93 -0.81
C VAL A 363 -6.45 -14.73 -0.55
N CYS A 364 -5.71 -14.34 -1.59
CA CYS A 364 -4.29 -14.04 -1.51
C CYS A 364 -4.09 -12.52 -1.52
N THR A 365 -3.52 -12.00 -0.44
CA THR A 365 -3.26 -10.55 -0.28
C THR A 365 -1.78 -10.27 -0.38
N PHE A 366 -1.40 -9.21 -1.09
CA PHE A 366 -0.02 -8.76 -1.26
C PHE A 366 0.12 -7.29 -0.88
N SER A 367 1.26 -6.92 -0.30
CA SER A 367 1.59 -5.51 -0.02
C SER A 367 2.42 -4.93 -1.17
N ALA A 368 2.01 -3.76 -1.67
CA ALA A 368 2.79 -3.00 -2.66
C ALA A 368 4.20 -2.65 -2.12
N GLU A 369 4.30 -2.35 -0.82
CA GLU A 369 5.57 -2.06 -0.15
C GLU A 369 6.53 -3.26 -0.21
N LYS A 370 6.04 -4.49 -0.06
CA LYS A 370 6.90 -5.69 -0.17
C LYS A 370 7.41 -5.90 -1.60
N PHE A 371 6.62 -5.55 -2.62
CA PHE A 371 7.11 -5.63 -4.00
C PHE A 371 8.23 -4.61 -4.24
N THR A 372 8.09 -3.37 -3.81
CA THR A 372 9.14 -2.35 -4.01
C THR A 372 10.41 -2.67 -3.21
N GLN A 373 10.27 -3.15 -1.97
CA GLN A 373 11.40 -3.41 -1.07
C GLN A 373 12.10 -4.74 -1.30
N ASN A 374 11.38 -5.78 -1.75
CA ASN A 374 11.91 -7.15 -1.75
C ASN A 374 11.97 -7.79 -3.14
N TRP A 375 11.18 -7.34 -4.13
CA TRP A 375 11.04 -8.10 -5.39
C TRP A 375 10.70 -7.23 -6.61
N LEU A 376 11.73 -6.92 -7.40
CA LEU A 376 11.63 -6.11 -8.62
C LEU A 376 10.66 -6.72 -9.65
N GLU A 377 10.68 -8.04 -9.79
CA GLU A 377 9.94 -8.79 -10.81
C GLU A 377 8.53 -9.19 -10.36
N GLY A 378 8.10 -8.77 -9.17
CA GLY A 378 6.86 -9.22 -8.56
C GLY A 378 5.60 -8.99 -9.41
N ILE A 379 5.50 -7.86 -10.11
CA ILE A 379 4.35 -7.62 -11.00
C ILE A 379 4.41 -8.49 -12.27
N SER A 380 5.60 -8.73 -12.82
CA SER A 380 5.78 -9.69 -13.91
C SER A 380 5.40 -11.10 -13.48
N TRP A 381 5.69 -11.49 -12.24
CA TRP A 381 5.22 -12.75 -11.66
C TRP A 381 3.69 -12.80 -11.54
N ILE A 382 3.03 -11.74 -11.07
CA ILE A 382 1.55 -11.66 -11.06
C ILE A 382 0.96 -11.82 -12.47
N GLU A 383 1.59 -11.23 -13.50
CA GLU A 383 1.16 -11.42 -14.89
C GLU A 383 1.20 -12.89 -15.29
N GLN A 384 2.29 -13.58 -14.93
CA GLN A 384 2.44 -15.01 -15.20
C GLN A 384 1.44 -15.86 -14.43
N ILE A 385 0.94 -15.42 -13.27
CA ILE A 385 -0.14 -16.12 -12.56
C ILE A 385 -1.40 -16.18 -13.44
N PHE A 386 -1.81 -15.05 -14.01
CA PHE A 386 -3.00 -15.03 -14.87
C PHE A 386 -2.80 -15.85 -16.15
N ARG A 387 -1.65 -15.69 -16.81
CA ARG A 387 -1.32 -16.43 -18.04
C ARG A 387 -1.28 -17.95 -17.83
N ASN A 388 -0.67 -18.41 -16.74
CA ASN A 388 -0.59 -19.83 -16.41
C ASN A 388 -1.90 -20.40 -15.85
N GLY A 389 -2.83 -19.53 -15.42
CA GLY A 389 -4.12 -19.92 -14.84
C GLY A 389 -5.23 -20.23 -15.85
N VAL A 390 -5.14 -19.75 -17.11
CA VAL A 390 -6.25 -19.82 -18.11
C VAL A 390 -6.80 -21.24 -18.32
N ASN A 391 -5.93 -22.26 -18.32
CA ASN A 391 -6.31 -23.65 -18.57
C ASN A 391 -6.31 -24.51 -17.30
N GLN A 392 -6.34 -23.88 -16.13
CA GLN A 392 -6.32 -24.57 -14.84
C GLN A 392 -7.74 -24.69 -14.27
N PRO A 393 -8.02 -25.68 -13.39
CA PRO A 393 -9.31 -25.85 -12.75
C PRO A 393 -9.55 -24.84 -11.61
N VAL A 394 -9.34 -23.55 -11.88
CA VAL A 394 -9.56 -22.43 -10.95
C VAL A 394 -9.99 -21.20 -11.73
N SER A 395 -10.91 -20.42 -11.16
CA SER A 395 -11.34 -19.13 -11.70
C SER A 395 -10.78 -17.99 -10.87
N PHE A 396 -10.33 -16.93 -11.54
CA PHE A 396 -10.01 -15.67 -10.86
C PHE A 396 -11.32 -14.89 -10.63
N ALA A 397 -11.61 -14.56 -9.37
CA ALA A 397 -12.82 -13.86 -8.97
C ALA A 397 -12.48 -12.53 -8.30
N LEU A 398 -13.43 -11.59 -8.37
CA LEU A 398 -13.46 -10.42 -7.50
C LEU A 398 -14.28 -10.76 -6.25
N PHE A 399 -14.14 -9.99 -5.19
CA PHE A 399 -14.88 -10.24 -3.95
C PHE A 399 -16.38 -10.07 -4.16
N SER A 400 -16.76 -9.04 -4.92
CA SER A 400 -18.15 -8.73 -5.26
C SER A 400 -18.89 -9.89 -5.95
N ASP A 401 -18.21 -10.72 -6.75
CA ASP A 401 -18.81 -11.90 -7.39
C ASP A 401 -19.23 -12.97 -6.36
N LEU A 402 -18.60 -12.97 -5.19
CA LEU A 402 -18.76 -13.99 -4.16
C LEU A 402 -19.78 -13.59 -3.08
N LEU A 403 -20.50 -12.48 -3.29
CA LEU A 403 -21.49 -11.93 -2.35
C LEU A 403 -22.95 -12.16 -2.75
N THR A 404 -23.22 -13.13 -3.64
CA THR A 404 -24.52 -13.32 -4.31
C THR A 404 -25.68 -13.65 -3.36
N ASP A 405 -25.47 -14.44 -2.30
CA ASP A 405 -26.49 -14.71 -1.26
C ASP A 405 -25.91 -14.59 0.15
N ARG A 406 -25.92 -13.37 0.69
CA ARG A 406 -25.44 -13.10 2.05
C ARG A 406 -26.27 -13.79 3.13
N TYR A 407 -27.53 -14.15 2.85
CA TYR A 407 -28.37 -14.77 3.88
C TYR A 407 -27.97 -16.23 4.13
N LYS A 408 -27.40 -16.90 3.13
CA LYS A 408 -26.78 -18.24 3.26
C LYS A 408 -25.42 -18.22 3.95
N MET A 409 -24.76 -17.07 4.08
CA MET A 409 -23.48 -16.99 4.76
C MET A 409 -23.65 -17.25 6.26
N GLN A 410 -22.73 -18.05 6.81
CA GLN A 410 -22.64 -18.31 8.23
C GLN A 410 -22.46 -17.00 8.99
N ARG A 411 -23.16 -16.87 10.11
CA ARG A 411 -22.94 -15.75 11.03
C ARG A 411 -21.73 -16.03 11.89
N VAL A 412 -20.82 -15.06 11.95
CA VAL A 412 -19.62 -15.11 12.78
C VAL A 412 -19.48 -13.79 13.53
N LYS A 413 -18.72 -13.84 14.62
CA LYS A 413 -18.29 -12.65 15.35
C LYS A 413 -16.77 -12.69 15.45
N PRO A 414 -16.06 -12.05 14.49
CA PRO A 414 -14.61 -12.13 14.42
C PRO A 414 -13.94 -11.62 15.68
N TYR A 415 -12.77 -12.17 15.97
CA TYR A 415 -11.92 -11.72 17.06
C TYR A 415 -10.98 -10.60 16.61
N TYR A 416 -10.34 -9.93 17.56
CA TYR A 416 -9.32 -8.93 17.29
C TYR A 416 -8.24 -9.49 16.35
N SER A 417 -7.80 -8.69 15.38
CA SER A 417 -6.71 -9.10 14.49
C SER A 417 -6.05 -7.94 13.78
N ALA A 418 -4.83 -8.20 13.29
CA ALA A 418 -4.08 -7.36 12.38
C ALA A 418 -3.12 -8.23 11.55
N ASN A 419 -2.62 -7.67 10.46
CA ASN A 419 -1.55 -8.21 9.63
C ASN A 419 -0.16 -7.64 10.03
N SER A 420 -0.03 -7.14 11.26
CA SER A 420 1.23 -6.61 11.81
C SER A 420 1.63 -7.39 13.05
N GLY A 421 2.94 -7.57 13.25
CA GLY A 421 3.51 -8.32 14.35
C GLY A 421 3.03 -9.78 14.42
N ALA A 422 2.71 -10.22 15.65
CA ALA A 422 2.21 -11.57 15.92
C ALA A 422 0.71 -11.72 15.64
N GLY A 423 0.07 -10.69 15.09
CA GLY A 423 -1.30 -10.73 14.58
C GLY A 423 -2.27 -9.80 15.28
N TYR A 424 -1.77 -8.93 16.15
CA TYR A 424 -2.61 -8.02 16.94
C TYR A 424 -2.10 -6.58 16.92
N GLY A 425 -1.16 -6.26 16.03
CA GLY A 425 -0.67 -4.89 15.83
C GLY A 425 0.42 -4.47 16.81
N GLU A 426 1.20 -5.43 17.32
CA GLU A 426 2.23 -5.21 18.34
C GLU A 426 3.30 -4.19 17.90
N GLU A 427 3.62 -4.13 16.60
CA GLU A 427 4.57 -3.18 16.02
C GLU A 427 4.02 -1.74 15.97
N LEU A 428 2.69 -1.58 16.06
CA LEU A 428 2.00 -0.28 15.98
C LEU A 428 1.83 0.37 17.37
N LEU A 429 2.06 -0.40 18.44
CA LEU A 429 2.06 0.07 19.82
C LEU A 429 3.13 -0.64 20.63
N SER A 430 4.38 -0.23 20.43
CA SER A 430 5.57 -0.77 21.08
C SER A 430 6.19 0.21 22.07
N SER A 431 7.26 -0.19 22.74
CA SER A 431 8.08 0.71 23.57
C SER A 431 8.68 1.89 22.77
N ARG A 432 8.85 1.75 21.45
CA ARG A 432 9.48 2.75 20.57
C ARG A 432 8.52 3.85 20.11
N ASN A 433 7.24 3.52 19.91
CA ASN A 433 6.25 4.44 19.32
C ASN A 433 5.04 4.74 20.23
N SER A 434 4.87 4.04 21.35
CA SER A 434 3.74 4.25 22.29
C SER A 434 3.58 5.68 22.81
N TRP A 435 4.67 6.47 22.85
CA TRP A 435 4.63 7.88 23.23
C TRP A 435 3.72 8.74 22.33
N MET A 436 3.47 8.31 21.09
CA MET A 436 2.60 9.01 20.14
C MET A 436 1.13 8.95 20.59
N MET A 437 0.70 7.80 21.13
CA MET A 437 -0.70 7.47 21.37
C MET A 437 -1.38 8.48 22.30
N ARG A 438 -0.69 8.91 23.37
CA ARG A 438 -1.22 9.90 24.32
C ARG A 438 -1.57 11.24 23.66
N TYR A 439 -0.76 11.67 22.69
CA TYR A 439 -0.94 12.97 22.04
C TYR A 439 -2.06 12.90 21.02
N VAL A 440 -2.04 11.88 20.15
CA VAL A 440 -3.02 11.76 19.07
C VAL A 440 -4.42 11.43 19.59
N ARG A 441 -4.55 10.62 20.65
CA ARG A 441 -5.84 10.38 21.30
C ARG A 441 -6.37 11.62 22.00
N LYS A 442 -5.51 12.42 22.64
CA LYS A 442 -5.93 13.69 23.24
C LYS A 442 -6.38 14.70 22.18
N ALA A 443 -5.66 14.78 21.06
CA ALA A 443 -6.04 15.61 19.91
C ALA A 443 -7.38 15.14 19.31
N SER A 444 -7.59 13.82 19.19
CA SER A 444 -8.84 13.24 18.72
C SER A 444 -10.03 13.63 19.61
N SER A 445 -9.89 13.51 20.93
CA SER A 445 -10.94 13.93 21.88
C SER A 445 -11.24 15.42 21.79
N ARG A 446 -10.21 16.26 21.61
CA ARG A 446 -10.39 17.71 21.41
C ARG A 446 -11.07 18.02 20.09
N MET A 447 -10.78 17.29 19.03
CA MET A 447 -11.41 17.51 17.73
C MET A 447 -12.91 17.22 17.76
N ILE A 448 -13.32 16.15 18.44
CA ILE A 448 -14.73 15.83 18.69
C ILE A 448 -15.41 16.97 19.45
N ASP A 449 -14.80 17.43 20.54
CA ASP A 449 -15.31 18.56 21.35
C ASP A 449 -15.41 19.86 20.52
N LEU A 450 -14.42 20.16 19.67
CA LEU A 450 -14.49 21.30 18.75
C LEU A 450 -15.63 21.16 17.73
N ALA A 451 -15.83 19.97 17.17
CA ALA A 451 -16.89 19.70 16.22
C ALA A 451 -18.29 19.83 16.85
N GLU A 452 -18.43 19.55 18.15
CA GLU A 452 -19.67 19.76 18.90
C GLU A 452 -19.89 21.22 19.32
N ARG A 453 -18.83 21.92 19.76
CA ARG A 453 -18.93 23.32 20.23
C ARG A 453 -19.20 24.32 19.11
N PHE A 454 -18.71 24.01 17.92
CA PHE A 454 -18.83 24.87 16.75
C PHE A 454 -19.64 24.13 15.67
N PRO A 455 -20.95 23.89 15.81
CA PRO A 455 -21.71 23.11 14.84
C PRO A 455 -21.99 23.88 13.54
N ASP A 456 -22.07 25.21 13.60
CA ASP A 456 -22.54 26.05 12.48
C ASP A 456 -21.52 27.12 12.06
N ASP A 457 -20.27 27.00 12.50
CA ASP A 457 -19.24 27.99 12.17
C ASP A 457 -18.88 27.98 10.68
N THR A 458 -18.59 29.18 10.17
CA THR A 458 -18.26 29.44 8.76
C THR A 458 -17.04 30.35 8.64
N GLY A 459 -16.59 30.61 7.40
CA GLY A 459 -15.50 31.55 7.13
C GLY A 459 -14.15 31.12 7.72
N LEU A 460 -13.46 32.04 8.39
CA LEU A 460 -12.10 31.83 8.88
C LEU A 460 -12.01 30.74 9.96
N LYS A 461 -12.98 30.68 10.88
CA LYS A 461 -13.01 29.66 11.94
C LYS A 461 -13.20 28.25 11.36
N ALA A 462 -14.11 28.10 10.39
CA ALA A 462 -14.32 26.83 9.71
C ALA A 462 -13.08 26.36 8.95
N ARG A 463 -12.37 27.27 8.27
CA ARG A 463 -11.08 26.96 7.62
C ARG A 463 -10.03 26.47 8.61
N LEU A 464 -9.93 27.15 9.76
CA LEU A 464 -9.01 26.77 10.83
C LEU A 464 -9.35 25.38 11.40
N LEU A 465 -10.63 25.11 11.66
CA LEU A 465 -11.12 23.80 12.11
C LEU A 465 -10.86 22.70 11.05
N ASN A 466 -11.05 22.99 9.77
CA ASN A 466 -10.72 22.08 8.67
C ASN A 466 -9.23 21.81 8.56
N LEU A 467 -8.37 22.80 8.83
CA LEU A 467 -6.92 22.58 8.95
C LEU A 467 -6.64 21.62 10.12
N GLY A 468 -7.21 21.88 11.30
CA GLY A 468 -7.06 21.00 12.46
C GLY A 468 -7.50 19.56 12.18
N ALA A 469 -8.62 19.37 11.48
CA ALA A 469 -9.08 18.06 11.04
C ALA A 469 -8.05 17.33 10.15
N ARG A 470 -7.46 18.02 9.17
CA ARG A 470 -6.43 17.45 8.28
C ARG A 470 -5.17 17.04 9.04
N GLU A 471 -4.67 17.93 9.89
CA GLU A 471 -3.50 17.65 10.72
C GLU A 471 -3.73 16.46 11.66
N LEU A 472 -4.91 16.38 12.27
CA LEU A 472 -5.25 15.23 13.10
C LEU A 472 -5.28 13.93 12.31
N LEU A 473 -5.94 13.90 11.14
CA LEU A 473 -5.99 12.70 10.30
C LEU A 473 -4.56 12.25 9.91
N MET A 474 -3.68 13.19 9.55
CA MET A 474 -2.27 12.86 9.26
C MET A 474 -1.53 12.31 10.48
N ALA A 475 -1.72 12.90 11.67
CA ALA A 475 -1.11 12.43 12.91
C ALA A 475 -1.62 11.04 13.34
N GLN A 476 -2.83 10.64 12.93
CA GLN A 476 -3.43 9.34 13.22
C GLN A 476 -2.87 8.19 12.37
N SER A 477 -2.08 8.47 11.34
CA SER A 477 -1.48 7.42 10.50
C SER A 477 -0.55 6.51 11.33
N SER A 478 -0.82 5.21 11.35
CA SER A 478 0.07 4.19 11.92
C SER A 478 1.33 3.99 11.09
N GLY A 479 1.38 4.54 9.87
CA GLY A 479 2.59 4.60 9.04
C GLY A 479 3.78 5.23 9.77
N TRP A 480 3.56 6.31 10.51
CA TRP A 480 4.60 6.95 11.31
C TRP A 480 5.12 6.01 12.41
N ALA A 481 4.23 5.25 13.04
CA ALA A 481 4.60 4.27 14.06
C ALA A 481 5.42 3.11 13.46
N LYS A 482 5.03 2.63 12.26
CA LYS A 482 5.78 1.60 11.50
C LYS A 482 7.17 2.08 11.10
N MET A 483 7.29 3.32 10.61
CA MET A 483 8.59 3.92 10.28
C MET A 483 9.53 3.96 11.49
N ILE A 484 9.01 4.35 12.66
CA ILE A 484 9.77 4.38 13.91
C ILE A 484 10.18 2.97 14.37
N GLU A 485 9.25 2.01 14.29
CA GLU A 485 9.47 0.62 14.68
C GLU A 485 10.55 -0.04 13.81
N ASN A 486 10.40 0.09 12.49
CA ASN A 486 11.29 -0.55 11.50
C ASN A 486 12.62 0.21 11.32
N GLY A 487 12.76 1.40 11.90
CA GLY A 487 13.97 2.23 11.74
C GLY A 487 14.12 2.83 10.34
N ILE A 488 13.01 3.06 9.64
CA ILE A 488 12.98 3.65 8.30
C ILE A 488 12.66 5.14 8.43
N SER A 489 13.69 5.99 8.35
CA SER A 489 13.61 7.44 8.63
C SER A 489 12.83 7.77 9.93
N PRO A 490 13.23 7.19 11.09
CA PRO A 490 12.46 7.31 12.33
C PRO A 490 12.43 8.76 12.87
N GLU A 491 13.50 9.53 12.69
CA GLU A 491 13.55 10.94 13.10
C GLU A 491 12.55 11.77 12.28
N TYR A 492 12.49 11.54 10.97
CA TYR A 492 11.53 12.20 10.09
C TYR A 492 10.09 11.88 10.48
N ALA A 493 9.76 10.59 10.68
CA ALA A 493 8.43 10.18 11.12
C ALA A 493 8.03 10.83 12.46
N ALA A 494 8.96 10.89 13.42
CA ALA A 494 8.72 11.54 14.70
C ALA A 494 8.57 13.07 14.58
N GLU A 495 9.32 13.71 13.69
CA GLU A 495 9.20 15.14 13.38
C GLU A 495 7.83 15.45 12.75
N ARG A 496 7.45 14.73 11.69
CA ARG A 496 6.16 14.89 11.00
C ARG A 496 4.98 14.68 11.92
N PHE A 497 5.02 13.65 12.77
CA PHE A 497 4.00 13.43 13.78
C PHE A 497 3.88 14.63 14.75
N ARG A 498 5.01 15.14 15.26
CA ARG A 498 5.02 16.30 16.17
C ARG A 498 4.50 17.56 15.49
N GLU A 499 4.88 17.81 14.25
CA GLU A 499 4.41 18.96 13.46
C GLU A 499 2.88 18.96 13.34
N SER A 500 2.27 17.82 12.97
CA SER A 500 0.81 17.74 12.85
C SER A 500 0.10 17.89 14.21
N VAL A 501 0.65 17.30 15.29
CA VAL A 501 0.09 17.48 16.64
C VAL A 501 0.20 18.94 17.11
N LEU A 502 1.34 19.60 16.84
CA LEU A 502 1.55 21.00 17.20
C LEU A 502 0.66 21.94 16.38
N ALA A 503 0.51 21.69 15.08
CA ALA A 503 -0.39 22.44 14.22
C ALA A 503 -1.85 22.30 14.67
N PHE A 504 -2.29 21.08 15.00
CA PHE A 504 -3.61 20.87 15.62
C PHE A 504 -3.75 21.61 16.96
N THR A 505 -2.72 21.58 17.80
CA THR A 505 -2.75 22.25 19.10
C THR A 505 -2.85 23.77 18.94
N ALA A 506 -2.12 24.34 17.98
CA ALA A 506 -2.22 25.75 17.63
C ALA A 506 -3.63 26.13 17.15
N VAL A 507 -4.31 25.28 16.37
CA VAL A 507 -5.73 25.45 16.02
C VAL A 507 -6.61 25.50 17.26
N PHE A 508 -6.46 24.51 18.16
CA PHE A 508 -7.25 24.42 19.39
C PHE A 508 -7.05 25.65 20.29
N ASP A 509 -5.80 26.07 20.51
CA ASP A 509 -5.46 27.22 21.35
C ASP A 509 -5.96 28.54 20.73
N SER A 510 -5.82 28.69 19.41
CA SER A 510 -6.29 29.87 18.66
C SER A 510 -7.80 30.08 18.77
N LEU A 511 -8.58 28.98 18.82
CA LEU A 511 -10.02 29.04 19.03
C LEU A 511 -10.37 29.39 20.48
N GLY A 512 -9.57 28.92 21.45
CA GLY A 512 -9.74 29.27 22.87
C GLY A 512 -9.43 30.74 23.17
N SER A 513 -8.43 31.32 22.50
CA SER A 513 -8.02 32.72 22.66
C SER A 513 -8.72 33.70 21.72
N ASN A 514 -9.53 33.23 20.76
CA ASN A 514 -10.10 34.03 19.66
C ASN A 514 -9.05 34.79 18.83
N THR A 515 -7.80 34.30 18.75
CA THR A 515 -6.74 34.89 17.94
C THR A 515 -6.37 33.96 16.79
N VAL A 516 -6.58 34.38 15.55
CA VAL A 516 -6.27 33.56 14.35
C VAL A 516 -5.26 34.28 13.46
N SER A 517 -4.08 33.67 13.28
CA SER A 517 -3.11 34.14 12.28
C SER A 517 -3.52 33.65 10.89
N THR A 518 -3.95 34.58 10.04
CA THR A 518 -4.35 34.30 8.66
C THR A 518 -3.16 33.89 7.78
N GLU A 519 -2.00 34.48 8.02
CA GLU A 519 -0.74 34.14 7.34
C GLU A 519 -0.33 32.70 7.63
N TRP A 520 -0.31 32.32 8.91
CA TRP A 520 0.03 30.96 9.34
C TRP A 520 -0.94 29.92 8.76
N LEU A 521 -2.25 30.19 8.81
CA LEU A 521 -3.27 29.32 8.24
C LEU A 521 -3.06 29.12 6.74
N THR A 522 -2.88 30.21 5.99
CA THR A 522 -2.71 30.15 4.52
C THR A 522 -1.43 29.40 4.14
N LYS A 523 -0.34 29.59 4.90
CA LYS A 523 0.92 28.86 4.70
C LYS A 523 0.73 27.35 4.88
N LEU A 524 0.09 26.91 5.96
CA LEU A 524 -0.14 25.47 6.21
C LEU A 524 -1.14 24.85 5.23
N GLU A 525 -2.19 25.58 4.85
CA GLU A 525 -3.14 25.10 3.83
C GLU A 525 -2.45 24.83 2.49
N ALA A 526 -1.48 25.67 2.11
CA ALA A 526 -0.68 25.48 0.90
C ALA A 526 0.35 24.35 1.03
N ALA A 527 0.91 24.14 2.22
CA ALA A 527 1.87 23.06 2.48
C ALA A 527 1.17 21.68 2.48
N HIS A 528 -0.02 21.60 3.10
CA HIS A 528 -0.79 20.36 3.29
C HIS A 528 -2.17 20.41 2.60
N PRO A 529 -2.23 20.43 1.25
CA PRO A 529 -3.48 20.45 0.49
C PRO A 529 -4.26 19.12 0.50
N ILE A 530 -3.98 18.21 1.44
CA ILE A 530 -4.68 16.92 1.58
C ILE A 530 -6.15 17.14 1.93
N PHE A 531 -7.06 16.39 1.31
CA PHE A 531 -8.52 16.48 1.52
C PHE A 531 -9.06 17.93 1.49
N PRO A 532 -8.96 18.64 0.36
CA PRO A 532 -9.36 20.05 0.27
C PRO A 532 -10.87 20.27 0.53
N TRP A 533 -11.68 19.22 0.39
CA TRP A 533 -13.13 19.19 0.62
C TRP A 533 -13.51 18.86 2.07
N ILE A 534 -12.55 18.58 2.96
CA ILE A 534 -12.83 18.13 4.32
C ILE A 534 -13.68 19.16 5.08
N ASN A 535 -14.63 18.63 5.85
CA ASN A 535 -15.41 19.40 6.80
C ASN A 535 -15.17 18.80 8.19
N TYR A 536 -14.69 19.61 9.13
CA TYR A 536 -14.37 19.17 10.49
C TYR A 536 -15.54 18.51 11.23
N ARG A 537 -16.78 18.81 10.83
CA ARG A 537 -18.02 18.21 11.36
C ARG A 537 -18.11 16.70 11.11
N ILE A 538 -17.23 16.16 10.29
CA ILE A 538 -17.08 14.71 10.14
C ILE A 538 -16.75 14.01 11.49
N PHE A 539 -16.17 14.75 12.44
CA PHE A 539 -15.90 14.32 13.82
C PHE A 539 -17.07 14.56 14.78
N SER A 540 -18.22 15.08 14.33
CA SER A 540 -19.40 15.25 15.18
C SER A 540 -20.04 13.90 15.49
N ARG A 541 -20.62 13.78 16.70
CA ARG A 541 -21.42 12.61 17.08
C ARG A 541 -22.57 12.39 16.09
N LYS A 542 -22.64 11.17 15.55
CA LYS A 542 -23.76 10.74 14.72
C LYS A 542 -24.97 10.51 15.65
N ARG A 543 -26.14 10.99 15.25
CA ARG A 543 -27.39 10.89 16.03
C ARG A 543 -28.26 9.75 15.54
#